data_AF-A0A1F8DS65-F1
#
_entry.id   AF-A0A1F8DS65-F1
#
_cell.length_a   1.000
_cell.length_b   1.000
_cell.length_c   1.000
_cell.angle_alpha   90.00
_cell.angle_beta   90.00
_cell.angle_gamma   90.00
#
_symmetry.space_group_name_H-M   'P 1'
#
loop_
_entity.id
_entity.type
_entity.pdbx_description
1 polymer ?
#
loop_
_entity_poly.entity_id
_entity_poly.type
_entity_poly.pdbx_seq_one_letter_code
_entity_poly.pdbx_strand_id
1 'polypeptide(L)'
;MVAHSQTQKKEVQMKIRQAVFSFMLLGLLFFVAGCNENNPESTQTLEVSTQPVSGSNLRLLLITSTKYNFIRKQNEVRPKLETTVNGGEYNIVSVKTLYSSGYLTAAEVTYDASGRGDGNSLRVLFIQSDKYDWYAKAADVKPRLDAMVNGGKYDVVKIQTTYTKGHLLAAEMYYREKK
;
A
#
# COMPACT_ATOMS: atom_id res chain seq x y z
N MET A 1 -39.11 59.83 -23.37
CA MET A 1 -39.56 58.46 -23.07
C MET A 1 -38.59 57.36 -23.51
N VAL A 2 -37.68 57.61 -24.47
CA VAL A 2 -36.71 56.59 -24.99
C VAL A 2 -35.54 56.30 -24.04
N ALA A 3 -35.05 57.30 -23.28
CA ALA A 3 -33.91 57.13 -22.37
C ALA A 3 -34.20 56.18 -21.20
N HIS A 4 -35.43 56.19 -20.66
CA HIS A 4 -35.82 55.34 -19.54
C HIS A 4 -35.88 53.84 -19.91
N SER A 5 -36.28 53.55 -21.16
CA SER A 5 -36.34 52.19 -21.70
C SER A 5 -34.95 51.56 -21.89
N GLN A 6 -33.95 52.35 -22.31
CA GLN A 6 -32.58 51.85 -22.48
C GLN A 6 -31.89 51.56 -21.15
N THR A 7 -32.16 52.35 -20.10
CA THR A 7 -31.59 52.14 -18.77
C THR A 7 -32.12 50.85 -18.12
N GLN A 8 -33.44 50.59 -18.21
CA GLN A 8 -34.01 49.33 -17.73
C GLN A 8 -33.46 48.10 -18.48
N LYS A 9 -33.27 48.20 -19.81
CA LYS A 9 -32.73 47.09 -20.60
C LYS A 9 -31.28 46.77 -20.21
N LYS A 10 -30.47 47.79 -19.89
CA LYS A 10 -29.10 47.62 -19.39
C LYS A 10 -29.06 46.99 -18.00
N GLU A 11 -29.93 47.41 -17.08
CA GLU A 11 -30.01 46.80 -15.73
C GLU A 11 -30.41 45.32 -15.79
N VAL A 12 -31.41 44.97 -16.61
CA VAL A 12 -31.84 43.58 -16.78
C VAL A 12 -30.74 42.72 -17.37
N GLN A 13 -30.01 43.21 -18.40
CA GLN A 13 -28.86 42.49 -18.94
C GLN A 13 -27.73 42.32 -17.91
N MET A 14 -27.50 43.30 -17.05
CA MET A 14 -26.47 43.24 -16.02
C MET A 14 -26.80 42.19 -14.95
N LYS A 15 -28.07 42.14 -14.51
CA LYS A 15 -28.57 41.11 -13.57
C LYS A 15 -28.49 39.70 -14.14
N ILE A 16 -28.82 39.52 -15.42
CA ILE A 16 -28.70 38.23 -16.11
C ILE A 16 -27.24 37.80 -16.19
N ARG A 17 -26.32 38.69 -16.59
CA ARG A 17 -24.88 38.38 -16.63
C ARG A 17 -24.33 38.00 -15.27
N GLN A 18 -24.72 38.71 -14.21
CA GLN A 18 -24.28 38.41 -12.85
C GLN A 18 -24.82 37.07 -12.34
N ALA A 19 -26.08 36.73 -12.67
CA ALA A 19 -26.66 35.43 -12.35
C ALA A 19 -25.94 34.30 -13.09
N VAL A 20 -25.72 34.43 -14.41
CA VAL A 20 -25.02 33.42 -15.22
C VAL A 20 -23.59 33.22 -14.75
N PHE A 21 -22.88 34.31 -14.40
CA PHE A 21 -21.51 34.22 -13.87
C PHE A 21 -21.49 33.53 -12.51
N SER A 22 -22.48 33.81 -11.64
CA SER A 22 -22.59 33.16 -10.33
C SER A 22 -22.90 31.66 -10.46
N PHE A 23 -23.77 31.26 -11.40
CA PHE A 23 -24.06 29.85 -11.67
C PHE A 23 -22.86 29.11 -12.29
N MET A 24 -22.12 29.73 -13.21
CA MET A 24 -20.88 29.17 -13.78
C MET A 24 -19.79 28.99 -12.71
N LEU A 25 -19.64 29.97 -11.81
CA LEU A 25 -18.68 29.91 -10.71
C LEU A 25 -19.05 28.82 -9.69
N LEU A 26 -20.34 28.67 -9.39
CA LEU A 26 -20.84 27.59 -8.52
C LEU A 26 -20.62 26.20 -9.16
N GLY A 27 -20.84 26.08 -10.47
CA GLY A 27 -20.59 24.85 -11.22
C GLY A 27 -19.11 24.45 -11.26
N LEU A 28 -18.19 25.42 -11.35
CA LEU A 28 -16.75 25.17 -11.31
C LEU A 28 -16.28 24.65 -9.94
N LEU A 29 -16.90 25.08 -8.84
CA LEU A 29 -16.52 24.63 -7.49
C LEU A 29 -16.75 23.12 -7.27
N PHE A 30 -17.69 22.50 -8.01
CA PHE A 30 -17.89 21.05 -7.97
C PHE A 30 -16.80 20.25 -8.70
N PHE A 31 -16.05 20.86 -9.62
CA PHE A 31 -14.96 20.19 -10.35
C PHE A 31 -13.63 20.19 -9.59
N VAL A 32 -13.44 21.10 -8.62
CA VAL A 32 -12.18 21.18 -7.83
C VAL A 32 -12.16 20.20 -6.66
N ALA A 33 -13.28 19.53 -6.37
CA ALA A 33 -13.33 18.38 -5.45
C ALA A 33 -13.01 17.05 -6.17
N GLY A 34 -12.32 17.10 -7.30
CA GLY A 34 -11.82 15.95 -8.03
C GLY A 34 -10.79 15.17 -7.21
N CYS A 35 -11.26 14.05 -6.64
CA CYS A 35 -10.51 12.86 -6.24
C CYS A 35 -9.05 13.08 -5.83
N ASN A 36 -8.83 13.53 -4.59
CA ASN A 36 -7.69 12.99 -3.87
C ASN A 36 -8.06 11.55 -3.52
N GLU A 37 -7.75 10.59 -4.40
CA GLU A 37 -7.72 9.18 -4.03
C GLU A 37 -6.61 9.04 -2.98
N ASN A 38 -6.93 9.41 -1.74
CA ASN A 38 -6.18 9.08 -0.56
C ASN A 38 -6.21 7.56 -0.46
N ASN A 39 -5.27 6.92 -1.17
CA ASN A 39 -4.95 5.52 -1.06
C ASN A 39 -4.03 5.44 0.17
N PRO A 40 -4.56 5.18 1.38
CA PRO A 40 -3.76 5.26 2.59
C PRO A 40 -2.58 4.31 2.45
N GLU A 41 -1.37 4.84 2.62
CA GLU A 41 -0.18 4.04 2.66
C GLU A 41 -0.06 3.39 4.03
N SER A 42 0.19 2.09 4.07
CA SER A 42 0.44 1.34 5.30
C SER A 42 1.88 0.85 5.27
N THR A 43 2.66 1.27 6.26
CA THR A 43 4.01 0.75 6.50
C THR A 43 3.93 -0.34 7.56
N GLN A 44 4.56 -1.48 7.30
CA GLN A 44 4.61 -2.61 8.22
C GLN A 44 6.08 -2.98 8.45
N THR A 45 6.48 -3.17 9.71
CA THR A 45 7.86 -3.47 10.07
C THR A 45 7.92 -4.77 10.87
N LEU A 46 8.82 -5.67 10.48
CA LEU A 46 9.22 -6.86 11.21
C LEU A 46 10.63 -6.64 11.72
N GLU A 47 10.82 -6.78 13.03
CA GLU A 47 12.13 -6.91 13.66
C GLU A 47 12.32 -8.38 14.01
N VAL A 48 13.36 -9.02 13.48
CA VAL A 48 13.61 -10.46 13.62
C VAL A 48 14.55 -10.75 14.78
N SER A 49 15.54 -9.87 15.00
CA SER A 49 16.47 -9.95 16.13
C SER A 49 16.18 -8.83 17.11
N THR A 50 16.08 -9.17 18.40
CA THR A 50 16.03 -8.20 19.50
C THR A 50 17.42 -7.90 20.07
N GLN A 51 18.45 -8.63 19.65
CA GLN A 51 19.81 -8.41 20.09
C GLN A 51 20.49 -7.32 19.27
N PRO A 52 21.30 -6.43 19.92
CA PRO A 52 22.05 -5.41 19.21
C PRO A 52 23.05 -6.08 18.26
N VAL A 53 22.81 -5.92 16.96
CA VAL A 53 23.75 -6.35 15.93
C VAL A 53 24.84 -5.29 15.83
N SER A 54 26.11 -5.71 15.80
CA SER A 54 27.22 -4.76 15.58
C SER A 54 27.00 -4.04 14.24
N GLY A 55 26.78 -2.72 14.30
CA GLY A 55 26.37 -1.92 13.14
C GLY A 55 27.34 -1.93 11.96
N SER A 56 28.59 -2.37 12.16
CA SER A 56 29.64 -2.40 11.11
C SER A 56 29.28 -3.29 9.91
N ASN A 57 28.45 -4.32 10.12
CA ASN A 57 28.11 -5.31 9.09
C ASN A 57 26.66 -5.24 8.61
N LEU A 58 25.86 -4.32 9.16
CA LEU A 58 24.49 -4.11 8.69
C LEU A 58 24.50 -3.49 7.30
N ARG A 59 23.63 -4.01 6.44
CA ARG A 59 23.38 -3.50 5.09
C ARG A 59 21.89 -3.35 4.88
N LEU A 60 21.55 -2.38 4.05
CA LEU A 60 20.18 -2.06 3.67
C LEU A 60 20.00 -2.43 2.20
N LEU A 61 18.95 -3.19 1.90
CA LEU A 61 18.50 -3.44 0.54
C LEU A 61 17.14 -2.78 0.33
N LEU A 62 17.10 -1.78 -0.55
CA LEU A 62 15.88 -1.12 -0.96
C LEU A 62 15.30 -1.78 -2.22
N ILE A 63 14.04 -2.18 -2.16
CA ILE A 63 13.29 -2.81 -3.25
C ILE A 63 12.14 -1.89 -3.63
N THR A 64 12.29 -1.19 -4.75
CA THR A 64 11.30 -0.25 -5.27
C THR A 64 10.97 -0.53 -6.74
N SER A 65 9.87 0.02 -7.21
CA SER A 65 9.47 -0.01 -8.62
C SER A 65 9.20 1.39 -9.16
N THR A 66 9.72 1.66 -10.35
CA THR A 66 9.47 2.90 -11.10
C THR A 66 8.15 2.86 -11.88
N LYS A 67 7.41 1.74 -11.83
CA LYS A 67 6.11 1.63 -12.51
C LYS A 67 5.08 2.53 -11.82
N TYR A 68 4.16 3.04 -12.62
CA TYR A 68 3.09 3.93 -12.15
C TYR A 68 1.95 3.18 -11.45
N ASN A 69 1.51 2.05 -12.01
CA ASN A 69 0.36 1.30 -11.52
C ASN A 69 0.73 0.35 -10.35
N PHE A 70 -0.12 0.30 -9.31
CA PHE A 70 0.11 -0.51 -8.10
C PHE A 70 0.26 -2.03 -8.36
N ILE A 71 -0.53 -2.60 -9.26
CA ILE A 71 -0.41 -4.03 -9.62
C ILE A 71 0.96 -4.29 -10.25
N ARG A 72 1.40 -3.39 -11.15
CA ARG A 72 2.71 -3.51 -11.79
C ARG A 72 3.86 -3.33 -10.79
N LYS A 73 3.73 -2.38 -9.85
CA LYS A 73 4.70 -2.23 -8.75
C LYS A 73 4.80 -3.52 -7.94
N GLN A 74 3.67 -4.09 -7.51
CA GLN A 74 3.65 -5.35 -6.76
C GLN A 74 4.27 -6.50 -7.51
N ASN A 75 3.97 -6.64 -8.82
CA ASN A 75 4.53 -7.72 -9.63
C ASN A 75 6.05 -7.64 -9.78
N GLU A 76 6.66 -6.47 -9.54
CA GLU A 76 8.12 -6.31 -9.49
C GLU A 76 8.69 -6.44 -8.07
N VAL A 77 8.02 -5.87 -7.07
CA VAL A 77 8.52 -5.80 -5.69
C VAL A 77 8.36 -7.13 -4.97
N ARG A 78 7.20 -7.77 -5.08
CA ARG A 78 6.89 -9.00 -4.33
C ARG A 78 7.88 -10.14 -4.65
N PRO A 79 8.14 -10.51 -5.92
CA PRO A 79 9.06 -11.62 -6.21
C PRO A 79 10.49 -11.34 -5.74
N LYS A 80 10.94 -10.08 -5.80
CA LYS A 80 12.26 -9.69 -5.30
C LYS A 80 12.34 -9.85 -3.79
N LEU A 81 11.34 -9.36 -3.06
CA LEU A 81 11.28 -9.51 -1.61
C LEU A 81 11.20 -10.98 -1.19
N GLU A 82 10.33 -11.77 -1.85
CA GLU A 82 10.24 -13.22 -1.64
C GLU A 82 11.60 -13.90 -1.86
N THR A 83 12.29 -13.56 -2.95
CA THR A 83 13.61 -14.15 -3.25
C THR A 83 14.65 -13.77 -2.20
N THR A 84 14.70 -12.49 -1.79
CA THR A 84 15.63 -12.01 -0.77
C THR A 84 15.42 -12.69 0.58
N VAL A 85 14.17 -12.81 1.04
CA VAL A 85 13.86 -13.39 2.36
C VAL A 85 13.94 -14.92 2.31
N ASN A 86 13.34 -15.56 1.28
CA ASN A 86 13.24 -17.01 1.21
C ASN A 86 14.50 -17.70 0.69
N GLY A 87 15.35 -16.97 -0.04
CA GLY A 87 16.57 -17.52 -0.63
C GLY A 87 17.62 -17.97 0.38
N GLY A 88 17.51 -17.55 1.65
CA GLY A 88 18.43 -17.94 2.72
C GLY A 88 19.81 -17.30 2.65
N GLU A 89 20.11 -16.53 1.60
CA GLU A 89 21.41 -15.88 1.37
C GLU A 89 21.82 -14.93 2.51
N TYR A 90 20.84 -14.27 3.13
CA TYR A 90 21.06 -13.21 4.11
C TYR A 90 20.52 -13.58 5.50
N ASN A 91 21.22 -13.12 6.53
CA ASN A 91 20.71 -13.08 7.89
C ASN A 91 19.80 -11.85 8.06
N ILE A 92 18.50 -12.06 7.84
CA ILE A 92 17.50 -10.99 7.88
C ILE A 92 17.36 -10.46 9.32
N VAL A 93 17.62 -9.16 9.49
CA VAL A 93 17.49 -8.46 10.77
C VAL A 93 16.11 -7.81 10.87
N SER A 94 15.70 -7.10 9.82
CA SER A 94 14.38 -6.49 9.74
C SER A 94 13.85 -6.44 8.31
N VAL A 95 12.53 -6.42 8.19
CA VAL A 95 11.82 -6.24 6.92
C VAL A 95 10.77 -5.18 7.11
N LYS A 96 10.80 -4.15 6.27
CA LYS A 96 9.82 -3.08 6.24
C LYS A 96 9.13 -3.08 4.88
N THR A 97 7.81 -3.24 4.87
CA THR A 97 6.99 -3.28 3.66
C THR A 97 6.06 -2.08 3.59
N LEU A 98 5.85 -1.57 2.39
CA LEU A 98 4.94 -0.46 2.11
C LEU A 98 3.80 -0.96 1.23
N TYR A 99 2.58 -0.70 1.68
CA TYR A 99 1.36 -1.02 0.96
C TYR A 99 0.59 0.22 0.56
N SER A 100 0.07 0.22 -0.65
CA SER A 100 -0.90 1.21 -1.13
C SER A 100 -2.11 0.46 -1.69
N SER A 101 -3.30 0.69 -1.13
CA SER A 101 -4.55 0.05 -1.55
C SER A 101 -4.50 -1.48 -1.60
N GLY A 102 -3.81 -2.09 -0.64
CA GLY A 102 -3.64 -3.56 -0.56
C GLY A 102 -2.57 -4.14 -1.47
N TYR A 103 -1.85 -3.31 -2.22
CA TYR A 103 -0.73 -3.73 -3.08
C TYR A 103 0.62 -3.40 -2.45
N LEU A 104 1.56 -4.34 -2.45
CA LEU A 104 2.94 -4.11 -2.01
C LEU A 104 3.66 -3.21 -3.02
N THR A 105 4.06 -2.01 -2.62
CA THR A 105 4.63 -1.00 -3.53
C THR A 105 6.12 -0.77 -3.33
N ALA A 106 6.65 -1.07 -2.15
CA ALA A 106 8.08 -1.05 -1.85
C ALA A 106 8.38 -1.95 -0.66
N ALA A 107 9.66 -2.31 -0.52
CA ALA A 107 10.17 -2.98 0.66
C ALA A 107 11.61 -2.54 0.95
N GLU A 108 11.99 -2.65 2.20
CA GLU A 108 13.34 -2.41 2.69
C GLU A 108 13.72 -3.59 3.58
N VAL A 109 14.88 -4.18 3.32
CA VAL A 109 15.39 -5.33 4.06
C VAL A 109 16.71 -4.93 4.70
N THR A 110 16.77 -5.01 6.02
CA THR A 110 18.03 -4.89 6.76
C THR A 110 18.58 -6.27 7.02
N TYR A 111 19.85 -6.49 6.69
CA TYR A 111 20.51 -7.78 6.90
C TYR A 111 21.93 -7.60 7.44
N ASP A 112 22.42 -8.64 8.12
CA ASP A 112 23.80 -8.75 8.55
C ASP A 112 24.64 -9.46 7.47
N ALA A 113 25.68 -8.79 6.99
CA ALA A 113 26.62 -9.29 5.98
C ALA A 113 27.88 -9.95 6.58
N SER A 114 27.94 -10.16 7.90
CA SER A 114 29.12 -10.70 8.61
C SER A 114 29.47 -12.16 8.26
N GLY A 115 28.57 -12.90 7.60
CA GLY A 115 28.80 -14.28 7.14
C GLY A 115 27.83 -14.71 6.04
N ARG A 116 28.16 -15.80 5.33
CA ARG A 116 27.20 -16.47 4.44
C ARG A 116 26.08 -17.03 5.29
N GLY A 117 24.87 -16.55 5.07
CA GLY A 117 23.69 -17.02 5.76
C GLY A 117 23.43 -18.49 5.43
N ASP A 118 23.69 -19.37 6.39
CA ASP A 118 22.69 -20.38 6.73
C ASP A 118 21.54 -19.60 7.37
N GLY A 119 20.88 -18.74 6.58
CA GLY A 119 20.03 -17.65 7.07
C GLY A 119 19.11 -18.14 8.18
N ASN A 120 18.71 -17.25 9.09
CA ASN A 120 17.85 -17.49 10.27
C ASN A 120 16.51 -18.25 10.02
N SER A 121 16.38 -18.85 8.84
CA SER A 121 15.35 -19.73 8.31
C SER A 121 14.03 -19.01 8.19
N LEU A 122 14.09 -17.67 8.21
CA LEU A 122 12.96 -16.83 7.97
C LEU A 122 12.49 -17.04 6.53
N ARG A 123 11.19 -17.19 6.42
CA ARG A 123 10.45 -17.25 5.17
C ARG A 123 9.31 -16.26 5.25
N VAL A 124 8.87 -15.78 4.10
CA VAL A 124 7.70 -14.93 3.94
C VAL A 124 6.72 -15.60 2.97
N LEU A 125 5.45 -15.59 3.35
CA LEU A 125 4.32 -15.98 2.51
C LEU A 125 3.37 -14.79 2.35
N PHE A 126 3.05 -14.44 1.11
CA PHE A 126 2.07 -13.40 0.79
C PHE A 126 0.70 -14.02 0.58
N ILE A 127 -0.27 -13.58 1.38
CA ILE A 127 -1.66 -13.99 1.29
C ILE A 127 -2.44 -12.81 0.75
N GLN A 128 -2.64 -12.82 -0.56
CA GLN A 128 -3.27 -11.75 -1.32
C GLN A 128 -4.32 -12.32 -2.25
N SER A 129 -5.27 -11.46 -2.64
CA SER A 129 -6.35 -11.80 -3.56
C SER A 129 -6.24 -11.03 -4.87
N ASP A 130 -6.52 -11.72 -5.97
CA ASP A 130 -6.60 -11.16 -7.33
C ASP A 130 -7.94 -10.48 -7.62
N LYS A 131 -8.93 -10.62 -6.72
CA LYS A 131 -10.25 -10.00 -6.86
C LYS A 131 -10.14 -8.49 -6.93
N TYR A 132 -11.07 -7.87 -7.66
CA TYR A 132 -11.06 -6.43 -7.90
C TYR A 132 -11.55 -5.64 -6.68
N ASP A 133 -12.70 -6.00 -6.12
CA ASP A 133 -13.32 -5.26 -5.03
C ASP A 133 -12.82 -5.71 -3.64
N TRP A 134 -12.77 -4.76 -2.71
CA TRP A 134 -12.41 -4.92 -1.30
C TRP A 134 -13.22 -5.98 -0.52
N TYR A 135 -14.52 -6.19 -0.81
CA TYR A 135 -15.33 -7.19 -0.11
C TYR A 135 -14.91 -8.60 -0.53
N ALA A 136 -14.79 -8.83 -1.84
CA ALA A 136 -14.34 -10.11 -2.38
C ALA A 136 -12.89 -10.42 -1.99
N LYS A 137 -12.00 -9.41 -1.98
CA LYS A 137 -10.63 -9.57 -1.47
C LYS A 137 -10.63 -10.03 -0.01
N ALA A 138 -11.40 -9.39 0.86
CA ALA A 138 -11.45 -9.76 2.28
C ALA A 138 -12.02 -11.17 2.50
N ALA A 139 -13.07 -11.54 1.75
CA ALA A 139 -13.67 -12.87 1.79
C ALA A 139 -12.69 -13.97 1.31
N ASP A 140 -11.76 -13.64 0.42
CA ASP A 140 -10.73 -14.57 -0.07
C ASP A 140 -9.49 -14.64 0.85
N VAL A 141 -9.00 -13.50 1.34
CA VAL A 141 -7.77 -13.43 2.14
C VAL A 141 -7.95 -14.02 3.52
N LYS A 142 -9.06 -13.72 4.22
CA LYS A 142 -9.25 -14.11 5.62
C LYS A 142 -9.24 -15.64 5.83
N PRO A 143 -10.02 -16.45 5.08
CA PRO A 143 -10.00 -17.90 5.27
C PRO A 143 -8.65 -18.53 4.95
N ARG A 144 -7.95 -18.01 3.92
CA ARG A 144 -6.61 -18.49 3.55
C ARG A 144 -5.58 -18.18 4.63
N LEU A 145 -5.63 -17.00 5.23
CA LEU A 145 -4.79 -16.64 6.37
C LEU A 145 -5.07 -17.57 7.56
N ASP A 146 -6.34 -17.75 7.91
CA ASP A 146 -6.74 -18.63 9.02
C ASP A 146 -6.25 -20.08 8.81
N ALA A 147 -6.37 -20.60 7.59
CA ALA A 147 -5.90 -21.94 7.26
C ALA A 147 -4.37 -22.07 7.41
N MET A 148 -3.60 -21.05 7.03
CA MET A 148 -2.13 -21.07 7.14
C MET A 148 -1.68 -20.97 8.60
N VAL A 149 -2.34 -20.13 9.41
CA VAL A 149 -2.00 -19.91 10.82
C VAL A 149 -2.43 -21.09 11.68
N ASN A 150 -3.66 -21.57 11.51
CA ASN A 150 -4.23 -22.64 12.33
C ASN A 150 -3.85 -24.04 11.85
N GLY A 151 -3.28 -24.18 10.65
CA GLY A 151 -2.87 -25.47 10.10
C GLY A 151 -1.68 -26.11 10.82
N GLY A 152 -1.00 -25.40 11.73
CA GLY A 152 0.09 -25.94 12.56
C GLY A 152 1.37 -26.30 11.79
N LYS A 153 1.42 -26.06 10.48
CA LYS A 153 2.52 -26.42 9.59
C LYS A 153 3.77 -25.57 9.79
N TYR A 154 3.61 -24.32 10.22
CA TYR A 154 4.67 -23.32 10.27
C TYR A 154 4.94 -22.89 11.71
N ASP A 155 6.20 -22.55 12.01
CA ASP A 155 6.54 -21.78 13.20
C ASP A 155 6.38 -20.28 12.86
N VAL A 156 5.23 -19.71 13.18
CA VAL A 156 4.88 -18.34 12.77
C VAL A 156 5.62 -17.33 13.64
N VAL A 157 6.45 -16.50 13.01
CA VAL A 157 7.24 -15.45 13.66
C VAL A 157 6.42 -14.17 13.79
N LYS A 158 5.76 -13.74 12.71
CA LYS A 158 4.92 -12.53 12.69
C LYS A 158 3.91 -12.60 11.56
N ILE A 159 2.73 -12.05 11.81
CA ILE A 159 1.75 -11.77 10.77
C ILE A 159 1.61 -10.26 10.68
N GLN A 160 1.72 -9.73 9.48
CA GLN A 160 1.42 -8.34 9.19
C GLN A 160 0.22 -8.29 8.26
N THR A 161 -0.71 -7.38 8.51
CA THR A 161 -2.00 -7.33 7.82
C THR A 161 -2.26 -5.94 7.30
N THR A 162 -2.65 -5.84 6.04
CA THR A 162 -3.02 -4.61 5.38
C THR A 162 -4.54 -4.48 5.32
N TYR A 163 -5.06 -3.41 5.92
CA TYR A 163 -6.48 -3.06 5.82
C TYR A 163 -6.67 -1.82 4.96
N THR A 164 -7.80 -1.76 4.26
CA THR A 164 -8.26 -0.52 3.62
C THR A 164 -9.75 -0.39 3.85
N LYS A 165 -10.16 0.75 4.39
CA LYS A 165 -11.55 1.06 4.74
C LYS A 165 -12.23 -0.07 5.56
N GLY A 166 -11.50 -0.71 6.47
CA GLY A 166 -12.01 -1.80 7.33
C GLY A 166 -11.94 -3.21 6.76
N HIS A 167 -11.49 -3.39 5.51
CA HIS A 167 -11.39 -4.69 4.86
C HIS A 167 -9.94 -5.20 4.84
N LEU A 168 -9.72 -6.46 5.23
CA LEU A 168 -8.43 -7.14 5.14
C LEU A 168 -8.11 -7.41 3.67
N LEU A 169 -7.13 -6.70 3.11
CA LEU A 169 -6.82 -6.81 1.67
C LEU A 169 -5.61 -7.69 1.37
N ALA A 170 -4.67 -7.78 2.32
CA ALA A 170 -3.46 -8.57 2.18
C ALA A 170 -2.93 -8.93 3.56
N ALA A 171 -2.19 -10.03 3.63
CA ALA A 171 -1.38 -10.38 4.78
C ALA A 171 -0.02 -10.92 4.35
N GLU A 172 0.99 -10.63 5.17
CA GLU A 172 2.33 -11.20 5.10
C GLU A 172 2.52 -12.07 6.33
N MET A 173 2.79 -13.35 6.11
CA MET A 173 3.14 -14.27 7.19
C MET A 173 4.62 -14.58 7.11
N TYR A 174 5.35 -14.16 8.14
CA TYR A 174 6.74 -14.48 8.34
C TYR A 174 6.85 -15.68 9.26
N TYR A 175 7.59 -16.69 8.84
CA TYR A 175 7.64 -17.98 9.53
C TYR A 175 8.99 -18.66 9.39
N ARG A 176 9.20 -19.72 10.17
CA ARG A 176 10.27 -20.69 10.00
C ARG A 176 9.67 -22.06 9.71
N GLU A 177 10.38 -22.86 8.91
CA GLU A 177 10.00 -24.26 8.70
C GLU A 177 10.26 -25.04 10.00
N LYS A 178 9.29 -25.87 10.41
CA LYS A 178 9.49 -26.78 11.54
C LYS A 178 10.51 -27.84 11.13
N LYS A 179 11.52 -28.02 11.97
CA LYS A 179 12.50 -29.10 11.84
C LYS A 179 11.89 -30.43 12.24
#